data_AF-A0A8H8A0T9-F1
#
_entry.id   AF-A0A8H8A0T9-F1
#
_cell.length_a   1.000
_cell.length_b   1.000
_cell.length_c   1.000
_cell.angle_alpha   90.00
_cell.angle_beta   90.00
_cell.angle_gamma   90.00
#
_symmetry.space_group_name_H-M   'P 1'
#
loop_
_entity.id
_entity.type
_entity.pdbx_description
1 polymer ?
#
loop_
_entity_poly.entity_id
_entity_poly.type
_entity_poly.pdbx_seq_one_letter_code
_entity_poly.pdbx_strand_id
1 'polypeptide(L)'
;MRMYVWNVVNPYRDGDLESGIIIHEYAHGISTRLTGGPANSNCLGWGEAGGMGEGWGDFFATILRMQPSTTREEAWLMGDYCNGGEGIRKYPYSADKKMNPEVCALDSATFGQRKRFPLLVT
;
A
#
# COMPACT_ATOMS: atom_id res chain seq x y z
N MET A 1 -12.09 7.85 4.45
CA MET A 1 -10.69 8.29 4.61
C MET A 1 -10.58 9.04 5.93
N ARG A 2 -9.63 8.66 6.76
CA ARG A 2 -9.20 9.41 7.95
C ARG A 2 -7.69 9.39 7.93
N MET A 3 -7.10 10.56 8.11
CA MET A 3 -5.66 10.76 8.04
C MET A 3 -5.17 11.17 9.43
N TYR A 4 -3.92 10.80 9.73
CA TYR A 4 -3.37 10.92 11.08
C TYR A 4 -1.95 11.47 11.06
N VAL A 5 -1.57 12.07 12.18
CA VAL A 5 -0.19 12.44 12.48
C VAL A 5 0.60 11.21 12.92
N TRP A 6 1.77 11.02 12.30
CA TRP A 6 2.69 9.93 12.59
C TRP A 6 3.70 10.38 13.65
N ASN A 7 3.80 9.59 14.72
CA ASN A 7 4.67 9.85 15.87
C ASN A 7 5.95 8.99 15.88
N VAL A 8 6.34 8.45 14.73
CA VAL A 8 7.50 7.55 14.56
C VAL A 8 8.84 8.28 14.42
N VAL A 9 8.81 9.56 14.06
CA VAL A 9 9.99 10.44 13.94
C VAL A 9 9.77 11.77 14.65
N ASN A 10 10.84 12.50 14.97
CA ASN A 10 10.77 13.82 15.63
C ASN A 10 11.38 14.92 14.74
N PRO A 11 10.64 15.99 14.40
CA PRO A 11 9.24 16.26 14.74
C PRO A 11 8.27 15.27 14.08
N TYR A 12 7.09 15.12 14.67
CA TYR A 12 6.00 14.30 14.11
C TYR A 12 5.65 14.76 12.69
N ARG A 13 5.26 13.82 11.84
CA ARG A 13 4.95 14.08 10.43
C ARG A 13 3.46 13.87 10.17
N ASP A 14 2.83 14.82 9.50
CA ASP A 14 1.42 14.73 9.17
C ASP A 14 1.21 13.85 7.91
N GLY A 15 0.35 12.83 8.02
CA GLY A 15 -0.02 11.95 6.91
C GLY A 15 -0.66 12.69 5.75
N ASP A 16 -1.29 13.84 6.01
CA ASP A 16 -1.89 14.69 4.98
C ASP A 16 -0.85 15.32 4.03
N LEU A 17 0.43 15.32 4.40
CA LEU A 17 1.51 15.81 3.56
C LEU A 17 2.15 14.72 2.69
N GLU A 18 1.75 13.46 2.86
CA GLU A 18 2.21 12.35 2.01
C GLU A 18 1.14 11.93 1.01
N SER A 19 1.27 12.39 -0.23
CA SER A 19 0.33 12.07 -1.32
C SER A 19 0.13 10.57 -1.54
N GLY A 20 1.15 9.75 -1.29
CA GLY A 20 1.06 8.30 -1.43
C GLY A 20 0.00 7.67 -0.51
N ILE A 21 -0.10 8.16 0.75
CA ILE A 21 -1.07 7.66 1.72
C ILE A 21 -2.49 8.08 1.30
N ILE A 22 -2.67 9.34 0.92
CA ILE A 22 -3.98 9.85 0.48
C ILE A 22 -4.50 9.07 -0.73
N ILE A 23 -3.64 8.83 -1.72
CA ILE A 23 -4.01 8.10 -2.94
C ILE A 23 -4.35 6.64 -2.61
N HIS A 24 -3.57 5.99 -1.75
CA HIS A 24 -3.83 4.61 -1.29
C HIS A 24 -5.22 4.49 -0.66
N GLU A 25 -5.52 5.35 0.30
CA GLU A 25 -6.81 5.35 1.01
C GLU A 25 -7.99 5.66 0.08
N TYR A 26 -7.78 6.52 -0.92
CA TYR A 26 -8.81 6.79 -1.93
C TYR A 26 -9.04 5.58 -2.85
N ALA A 27 -7.97 4.87 -3.19
CA ALA A 27 -8.01 3.69 -4.05
C ALA A 27 -8.73 2.50 -3.41
N HIS A 28 -8.80 2.40 -2.08
CA HIS A 28 -9.74 1.48 -1.42
C HIS A 28 -11.19 1.77 -1.84
N GLY A 29 -11.60 3.03 -1.86
CA GLY A 29 -12.94 3.43 -2.30
C GLY A 29 -13.22 3.11 -3.78
N ILE A 30 -12.21 3.21 -4.63
CA ILE A 30 -12.30 2.84 -6.06
C ILE A 30 -12.44 1.33 -6.20
N SER A 31 -11.50 0.56 -5.65
CA SER A 31 -11.46 -0.90 -5.79
C SER A 31 -12.70 -1.56 -5.19
N THR A 32 -13.12 -1.17 -3.98
CA THR A 32 -14.34 -1.71 -3.35
C THR A 32 -15.62 -1.43 -4.15
N ARG A 33 -15.72 -0.29 -4.87
CA ARG A 33 -16.91 -0.01 -5.69
C ARG A 33 -16.91 -0.74 -7.03
N LEU A 34 -15.74 -0.97 -7.61
CA LEU A 34 -15.63 -1.64 -8.91
C LEU A 34 -15.70 -3.16 -8.78
N THR A 35 -15.09 -3.74 -7.73
CA THR A 35 -15.08 -5.19 -7.53
C THR A 35 -16.43 -5.68 -7.03
N GLY A 36 -17.12 -6.50 -7.83
CA GLY A 36 -18.44 -7.05 -7.48
C GLY A 36 -19.61 -6.07 -7.69
N GLY A 37 -19.33 -4.90 -8.26
CA GLY A 37 -20.32 -3.89 -8.64
C GLY A 37 -20.63 -2.87 -7.53
N PRO A 38 -21.16 -1.69 -7.90
CA PRO A 38 -21.24 -0.52 -7.01
C PRO A 38 -22.16 -0.69 -5.79
N ALA A 39 -23.07 -1.67 -5.83
CA ALA A 39 -23.98 -1.98 -4.72
C ALA A 39 -23.39 -2.99 -3.71
N ASN A 40 -22.22 -3.57 -3.98
CA ASN A 40 -21.62 -4.60 -3.15
C ASN A 40 -20.21 -4.20 -2.70
N SER A 41 -20.05 -3.86 -1.43
CA SER A 41 -18.77 -3.47 -0.84
C SER A 41 -18.02 -4.60 -0.13
N ASN A 42 -18.51 -5.84 -0.20
CA ASN A 42 -17.97 -6.96 0.57
C ASN A 42 -16.95 -7.82 -0.20
N CYS A 43 -16.57 -7.42 -1.41
CA CYS A 43 -15.77 -8.26 -2.30
C CYS A 43 -14.26 -8.27 -2.00
N LEU A 44 -13.77 -7.31 -1.21
CA LEU A 44 -12.33 -7.16 -0.88
C LEU A 44 -12.08 -7.21 0.63
N GLY A 45 -12.99 -7.79 1.42
CA GLY A 45 -12.91 -7.71 2.88
C GLY A 45 -11.91 -8.67 3.55
N TRP A 46 -11.40 -9.68 2.84
CA TRP A 46 -10.57 -10.71 3.46
C TRP A 46 -9.69 -11.48 2.45
N GLY A 47 -8.67 -12.16 2.99
CA GLY A 47 -7.88 -13.16 2.28
C GLY A 47 -7.09 -12.56 1.11
N GLU A 48 -6.94 -13.34 0.05
CA GLU A 48 -6.24 -12.91 -1.16
C GLU A 48 -6.89 -11.67 -1.79
N ALA A 49 -8.22 -11.60 -1.82
CA ALA A 49 -8.94 -10.45 -2.36
C ALA A 49 -8.66 -9.16 -1.57
N GLY A 50 -8.64 -9.23 -0.23
CA GLY A 50 -8.26 -8.09 0.61
C GLY A 50 -6.79 -7.68 0.41
N GLY A 51 -5.89 -8.66 0.27
CA GLY A 51 -4.49 -8.39 -0.07
C GLY A 51 -4.32 -7.69 -1.43
N MET A 52 -5.10 -8.09 -2.44
CA MET A 52 -5.15 -7.37 -3.72
C MET A 52 -5.71 -5.94 -3.55
N GLY A 53 -6.69 -5.75 -2.66
CA GLY A 53 -7.21 -4.44 -2.24
C GLY A 53 -6.12 -3.47 -1.80
N GLU A 54 -5.28 -3.89 -0.86
CA GLU A 54 -4.09 -3.15 -0.40
C GLU A 54 -3.09 -2.91 -1.55
N GLY A 55 -2.84 -3.95 -2.36
CA GLY A 55 -1.91 -3.88 -3.48
C GLY A 55 -2.32 -2.86 -4.55
N TRP A 56 -3.62 -2.75 -4.88
CA TRP A 56 -4.11 -1.72 -5.81
C TRP A 56 -3.92 -0.32 -5.25
N GLY A 57 -4.10 -0.11 -3.95
CA GLY A 57 -3.85 1.19 -3.32
C GLY A 57 -2.42 1.66 -3.52
N ASP A 58 -1.46 0.78 -3.25
CA ASP A 58 -0.03 1.06 -3.46
C ASP A 58 0.32 1.25 -4.94
N PHE A 59 -0.28 0.47 -5.82
CA PHE A 59 -0.09 0.59 -7.26
C PHE A 59 -0.53 1.96 -7.79
N PHE A 60 -1.74 2.41 -7.42
CA PHE A 60 -2.22 3.74 -7.81
C PHE A 60 -1.34 4.85 -7.22
N ALA A 61 -0.97 4.74 -5.95
CA ALA A 61 -0.08 5.70 -5.30
C ALA A 61 1.28 5.80 -6.00
N THR A 62 1.83 4.66 -6.42
CA THR A 62 3.11 4.60 -7.13
C THR A 62 3.01 5.24 -8.50
N ILE A 63 2.04 4.83 -9.33
CA ILE A 63 1.91 5.33 -10.71
C ILE A 63 1.60 6.83 -10.75
N LEU A 64 0.70 7.31 -9.89
CA LEU A 64 0.32 8.72 -9.89
C LEU A 64 1.44 9.65 -9.39
N ARG A 65 2.44 9.11 -8.69
CA ARG A 65 3.63 9.85 -8.24
C ARG A 65 4.81 9.77 -9.21
N MET A 66 4.72 8.99 -10.29
CA MET A 66 5.80 8.90 -11.28
C MET A 66 6.02 10.25 -11.98
N GLN A 67 7.28 10.57 -12.24
CA GLN A 67 7.68 11.78 -12.96
C GLN A 67 8.14 11.41 -14.38
N PRO A 68 8.24 12.39 -15.32
CA PRO A 68 8.75 12.11 -16.66
C PRO A 68 10.16 11.51 -16.70
N SER A 69 10.96 11.71 -15.64
CA SER A 69 12.30 11.15 -15.49
C SER A 69 12.32 9.77 -14.84
N THR A 70 11.19 9.25 -14.34
CA THR A 70 11.12 7.97 -13.65
C THR A 70 11.56 6.84 -14.58
N THR A 71 12.51 6.03 -14.12
CA THR A 71 12.99 4.86 -14.87
C THR A 71 12.54 3.55 -14.23
N ARG A 72 12.77 2.44 -14.95
CA ARG A 72 12.40 1.09 -14.50
C ARG A 72 13.21 0.62 -13.28
N GLU A 73 14.41 1.16 -13.12
CA GLU A 73 15.35 0.80 -12.08
C GLU A 73 15.03 1.46 -10.73
N GLU A 74 14.15 2.47 -10.73
CA GLU A 74 13.72 3.14 -9.51
C GLU A 74 12.94 2.19 -8.59
N ALA A 75 13.18 2.36 -7.29
CA ALA A 75 12.52 1.63 -6.22
C ALA A 75 11.59 2.56 -5.46
N TRP A 76 10.36 2.11 -5.22
CA TRP A 76 9.32 2.94 -4.62
C TRP A 76 8.96 2.45 -3.23
N LEU A 77 9.05 3.37 -2.28
CA LEU A 77 8.63 3.19 -0.89
C LEU A 77 7.25 3.81 -0.67
N MET A 78 6.45 3.16 0.17
CA MET A 78 5.16 3.68 0.64
C MET A 78 5.29 4.17 2.08
N GLY A 79 4.69 5.32 2.39
CA GLY A 79 4.76 5.92 3.73
C GLY A 79 6.17 6.44 4.07
N ASP A 80 6.98 6.75 3.06
CA ASP A 80 8.40 7.03 3.23
C ASP A 80 8.64 8.35 3.99
N TYR A 81 7.91 9.39 3.61
CA TYR A 81 7.95 10.66 4.31
C TYR A 81 7.44 10.46 5.74
N CYS A 82 6.27 9.87 5.96
CA CYS A 82 5.73 9.73 7.31
C CYS A 82 6.59 8.80 8.20
N ASN A 83 7.22 7.77 7.63
CA ASN A 83 8.02 6.77 8.35
C ASN A 83 9.54 7.01 8.32
N GLY A 84 9.97 8.26 8.11
CA GLY A 84 11.37 8.62 8.34
C GLY A 84 12.39 8.15 7.30
N GLY A 85 11.97 7.71 6.11
CA GLY A 85 12.90 7.19 5.09
C GLY A 85 12.88 5.66 4.93
N GLU A 86 12.13 4.94 5.78
CA GLU A 86 12.16 3.47 5.80
C GLU A 86 11.04 2.83 4.94
N GLY A 87 9.97 3.58 4.66
CA GLY A 87 8.73 3.03 4.14
C GLY A 87 8.05 2.03 5.09
N ILE A 88 6.89 1.50 4.70
CA ILE A 88 6.07 0.61 5.57
C ILE A 88 5.89 -0.82 5.03
N ARG A 89 6.32 -1.06 3.79
CA ARG A 89 6.19 -2.37 3.14
C ARG A 89 7.48 -3.17 3.33
N LYS A 90 7.39 -4.50 3.21
CA LYS A 90 8.52 -5.42 3.47
C LYS A 90 9.69 -5.19 2.51
N TYR A 91 9.38 -4.91 1.25
CA TYR A 91 10.34 -4.55 0.21
C TYR A 91 9.82 -3.34 -0.55
N PRO A 92 10.72 -2.51 -1.11
CA PRO A 92 10.34 -1.51 -2.09
C PRO A 92 9.69 -2.14 -3.32
N TYR A 93 8.78 -1.43 -3.97
CA TYR A 93 8.33 -1.79 -5.30
C TYR A 93 9.46 -1.52 -6.29
N SER A 94 10.02 -2.58 -6.88
CA SER A 94 11.15 -2.50 -7.81
C SER A 94 11.06 -3.61 -8.86
N ALA A 95 11.58 -3.35 -10.05
CA ALA A 95 11.76 -4.36 -11.09
C ALA A 95 12.96 -5.30 -10.82
N ASP A 96 13.85 -4.94 -9.87
CA ASP A 96 14.97 -5.79 -9.47
C ASP A 96 14.52 -6.88 -8.49
N LYS A 97 14.60 -8.13 -8.93
CA LYS A 97 14.23 -9.33 -8.14
C LYS A 97 15.13 -9.58 -6.94
N LYS A 98 16.32 -8.97 -6.89
CA LYS A 98 17.18 -9.03 -5.69
C LYS A 98 16.68 -8.08 -4.61
N MET A 99 16.14 -6.93 -5.02
CA MET A 99 15.56 -5.95 -4.10
C MET A 99 14.16 -6.36 -3.64
N ASN A 100 13.33 -6.84 -4.57
CA ASN A 100 12.02 -7.41 -4.26
C ASN A 100 11.92 -8.86 -4.77
N PRO A 101 12.16 -9.85 -3.89
CA PRO A 101 12.09 -11.27 -4.25
C PRO A 101 10.67 -11.85 -4.10
N GLU A 102 9.64 -11.05 -3.79
CA GLU A 102 8.30 -11.58 -3.55
C GLU A 102 7.70 -12.20 -4.82
N VAL A 103 7.22 -13.42 -4.67
CA VAL A 103 6.47 -14.16 -5.69
C VAL A 103 5.23 -14.75 -5.03
N CYS A 104 4.16 -14.94 -5.81
CA CYS A 104 3.04 -15.74 -5.36
C CYS A 104 3.50 -17.20 -5.29
N ALA A 105 3.85 -17.65 -4.08
CA ALA A 105 4.08 -19.06 -3.84
C ALA A 105 2.72 -19.74 -3.65
N LEU A 106 2.39 -20.70 -4.51
CA LEU A 106 1.30 -21.64 -4.30
C LEU A 106 1.69 -22.64 -3.20
N ASP A 107 1.99 -22.16 -1.99
CA ASP A 107 2.11 -23.01 -0.82
C ASP A 107 0.86 -22.82 0.04
N SER A 108 0.13 -23.91 0.18
CA SER A 108 -0.96 -24.13 1.14
C SER A 108 -0.73 -23.57 2.56
N ALA A 109 0.52 -23.30 2.96
CA ALA A 109 0.87 -22.77 4.27
C ALA A 109 0.80 -21.23 4.43
N THR A 110 0.71 -20.44 3.35
CA THR A 110 0.70 -18.95 3.44
C THR A 110 -0.65 -18.29 3.30
N PHE A 111 -1.72 -19.05 3.02
CA PHE A 111 -3.11 -18.56 2.95
C PHE A 111 -3.64 -17.97 4.27
N GLY A 112 -2.86 -18.00 5.37
CA GLY A 112 -3.24 -17.53 6.70
C GLY A 112 -2.15 -16.81 7.50
N GLN A 113 -1.02 -16.43 6.90
CA GLN A 113 -0.01 -15.64 7.62
C GLN A 113 -0.49 -14.19 7.72
N ARG A 114 -1.21 -13.93 8.81
CA ARG A 114 -1.63 -12.62 9.30
C ARG A 114 -0.45 -11.64 9.23
N LYS A 115 -0.40 -10.79 8.20
CA LYS A 115 0.13 -9.45 8.40
C LYS A 115 -0.90 -8.73 9.25
N ARG A 116 -0.81 -8.91 10.58
CA ARG A 116 -1.33 -7.91 11.51
C ARG A 116 -0.59 -6.62 11.17
N PHE A 117 -1.16 -5.82 10.28
CA PHE A 117 -0.91 -4.40 10.34
C PHE A 117 -1.32 -3.95 11.74
N PRO A 118 -0.52 -3.11 12.41
CA PRO A 118 -1.10 -2.32 13.48
C PRO A 118 -2.23 -1.52 12.82
N LEU A 119 -3.47 -1.91 13.14
CA LEU A 119 -4.64 -1.07 12.96
C LEU A 119 -4.31 0.25 13.64
N LEU A 120 -3.94 1.24 12.84
CA LEU A 120 -3.93 2.63 13.23
C LEU A 120 -4.95 3.38 12.37
N VAL A 121 -6.11 2.75 12.15
CA VAL A 121 -7.33 3.37 11.60
C VAL A 121 -8.56 2.58 12.11
N THR A 122 -8.83 2.62 13.43
CA THR A 122 -10.20 2.36 13.96
C THR A 122 -10.96 3.66 14.10
#